data_AF-A0A1C8CHG8-F1
#
_entry.id   AF-A0A1C8CHG8-F1
#
_cell.length_a   1.000
_cell.length_b   1.000
_cell.length_c   1.000
_cell.angle_alpha   90.00
_cell.angle_beta   90.00
_cell.angle_gamma   90.00
#
_symmetry.space_group_name_H-M   'P 1'
#
loop_
_entity.id
_entity.type
_entity.pdbx_description
1 polymer ?
#
loop_
_entity_poly.entity_id
_entity_poly.type
_entity_poly.pdbx_seq_one_letter_code
_entity_poly.pdbx_strand_id
1 'polypeptide(L)'
;LRKSHPLLKIANDAVVDLPAPANISVWWNFGSLLGLCLIAQLLTGLFLAMHYTSDISTAFSSVAHICRDVNYGWLIRNMHANGASFFFICIYMHIGRGLYYGSYLYKETWNIGVVLLLLVMMTAFVGYVLPWGQMSFWGATVITNLLSAFPYIGSTLVQWIWGGFSIDNATLTRFFAFHFLFPFVIAAVTVVH
;
A
#
# COMPACT_ATOMS: atom_id res chain seq x y z
N LEU A 1 -24.39 -21.03 -17.75
CA LEU A 1 -23.43 -21.07 -16.63
C LEU A 1 -22.96 -19.66 -16.22
N ARG A 2 -22.29 -18.88 -17.08
CA ARG A 2 -21.77 -17.53 -16.74
C ARG A 2 -22.80 -16.59 -16.09
N LYS A 3 -24.02 -16.53 -16.62
CA LYS A 3 -25.11 -15.67 -16.11
C LYS A 3 -25.95 -16.28 -14.98
N SER A 4 -25.80 -17.58 -14.72
CA SER A 4 -26.69 -18.33 -13.82
C SER A 4 -26.00 -18.85 -12.57
N HIS A 5 -24.69 -19.12 -12.62
CA HIS A 5 -23.92 -19.59 -11.47
C HIS A 5 -23.66 -18.42 -10.50
N PRO A 6 -23.97 -18.53 -9.19
CA PRO A 6 -23.94 -17.41 -8.25
C PRO A 6 -22.61 -16.64 -8.22
N LEU A 7 -21.47 -17.34 -8.26
CA LEU A 7 -20.15 -16.69 -8.28
C LEU A 7 -19.78 -16.10 -9.66
N LEU A 8 -20.11 -16.81 -10.75
CA LEU A 8 -19.73 -16.36 -12.09
C LEU A 8 -20.57 -15.17 -12.53
N LYS A 9 -21.79 -15.04 -11.99
CA LYS A 9 -22.68 -13.91 -12.23
C LYS A 9 -22.07 -12.61 -11.73
N ILE A 10 -21.51 -12.58 -10.51
CA ILE A 10 -20.86 -11.37 -9.97
C ILE A 10 -19.69 -10.93 -10.85
N ALA A 11 -18.82 -11.87 -11.23
CA ALA A 11 -17.69 -11.58 -12.12
C ALA A 11 -18.15 -11.16 -13.53
N ASN A 12 -19.22 -11.77 -14.05
CA ASN A 12 -19.80 -11.41 -15.34
C ASN A 12 -20.28 -9.96 -15.35
N ASP A 13 -21.07 -9.59 -14.35
CA ASP A 13 -21.74 -8.29 -14.29
C ASP A 13 -20.73 -7.16 -14.03
N ALA A 14 -19.61 -7.46 -13.35
CA ALA A 14 -18.56 -6.49 -13.05
C ALA A 14 -17.45 -6.37 -14.13
N VAL A 15 -17.15 -7.43 -14.88
CA VAL A 15 -15.94 -7.48 -15.74
C VAL A 15 -16.23 -7.84 -17.19
N VAL A 16 -17.28 -8.61 -17.49
CA VAL A 16 -17.51 -9.17 -18.83
C VAL A 16 -18.64 -8.45 -19.57
N ASP A 17 -19.83 -8.43 -18.98
CA ASP A 17 -21.03 -7.81 -19.56
C ASP A 17 -21.33 -6.43 -18.93
N LEU A 18 -20.33 -5.79 -18.31
CA LEU A 18 -20.45 -4.45 -17.73
C LEU A 18 -20.70 -3.41 -18.84
N PRO A 19 -21.83 -2.68 -18.84
CA PRO A 19 -22.04 -1.59 -19.78
C PRO A 19 -21.09 -0.42 -19.49
N ALA A 20 -20.13 -0.18 -20.39
CA ALA A 20 -19.20 0.94 -20.30
C ALA A 20 -19.51 2.00 -21.38
N PRO A 21 -19.32 3.31 -21.11
CA PRO A 21 -19.44 4.34 -22.13
C PRO A 21 -18.41 4.12 -23.24
N ALA A 22 -18.83 4.27 -24.50
CA ALA A 22 -17.98 3.98 -25.66
C ALA A 22 -16.81 4.99 -25.84
N ASN A 23 -16.88 6.15 -25.19
CA ASN A 23 -15.94 7.27 -25.37
C ASN A 23 -15.02 7.51 -24.16
N ILE A 24 -14.86 6.52 -23.26
CA ILE A 24 -13.83 6.62 -22.21
C ILE A 24 -12.44 6.67 -22.85
N SER A 25 -11.60 7.59 -22.36
CA SER A 25 -10.24 7.76 -22.85
C SER A 25 -9.24 6.92 -22.04
N VAL A 26 -7.96 6.98 -22.40
CA VAL A 26 -6.86 6.28 -21.70
C VAL A 26 -6.83 6.55 -20.19
N TRP A 27 -7.35 7.69 -19.73
CA TRP A 27 -7.40 8.06 -18.33
C TRP A 27 -8.26 7.10 -17.48
N TRP A 28 -9.19 6.35 -18.09
CA TRP A 28 -9.97 5.32 -17.38
C TRP A 28 -9.18 4.04 -17.09
N ASN A 29 -8.02 3.84 -17.72
CA ASN A 29 -7.18 2.67 -17.49
C ASN A 29 -6.51 2.68 -16.11
N PHE A 30 -6.37 3.84 -15.47
CA PHE A 30 -5.68 3.92 -14.18
C PHE A 30 -6.42 3.15 -13.07
N GLY A 31 -7.72 2.90 -13.18
CA GLY A 31 -8.43 2.03 -12.23
C GLY A 31 -7.94 0.58 -12.27
N SER A 32 -7.86 -0.02 -13.46
CA SER A 32 -7.36 -1.39 -13.61
C SER A 32 -5.86 -1.51 -13.34
N LEU A 33 -5.08 -0.49 -13.71
CA LEU A 33 -3.65 -0.44 -13.37
C LEU A 33 -3.41 -0.41 -11.85
N LEU A 34 -4.24 0.29 -11.07
CA LEU A 34 -4.16 0.26 -9.60
C LEU A 34 -4.45 -1.14 -9.05
N GLY A 35 -5.44 -1.85 -9.61
CA GLY A 35 -5.70 -3.25 -9.26
C GLY A 35 -4.52 -4.16 -9.57
N LEU A 36 -3.89 -3.98 -10.74
CA LEU A 36 -2.66 -4.70 -11.10
C LEU A 36 -1.50 -4.38 -10.15
N CYS A 37 -1.32 -3.11 -9.78
CA CYS A 37 -0.31 -2.69 -8.81
C CYS A 37 -0.52 -3.37 -7.47
N LEU A 38 -1.76 -3.41 -6.98
CA LEU A 38 -2.10 -4.06 -5.70
C LEU A 38 -1.75 -5.55 -5.71
N ILE A 39 -2.14 -6.28 -6.76
CA ILE A 39 -1.83 -7.70 -6.91
C ILE A 39 -0.30 -7.91 -6.97
N ALA A 40 0.41 -7.10 -7.75
CA ALA A 40 1.86 -7.18 -7.86
C ALA A 40 2.56 -6.93 -6.52
N GLN A 41 2.12 -5.92 -5.76
CA GLN A 41 2.67 -5.62 -4.43
C GLN A 41 2.37 -6.72 -3.42
N LEU A 42 1.16 -7.31 -3.42
CA LEU A 42 0.81 -8.44 -2.55
C LEU A 42 1.68 -9.66 -2.84
N LEU A 43 1.85 -10.02 -4.11
CA LEU A 43 2.66 -11.18 -4.49
C LEU A 43 4.13 -10.95 -4.15
N THR A 44 4.73 -9.86 -4.64
CA THR A 44 6.14 -9.57 -4.38
C THR A 44 6.41 -9.37 -2.88
N GLY A 45 5.51 -8.71 -2.16
CA GLY A 45 5.62 -8.50 -0.71
C GLY A 45 5.56 -9.80 0.08
N LEU A 46 4.67 -10.72 -0.29
CA LEU A 46 4.59 -12.04 0.33
C LEU A 46 5.89 -12.84 0.16
N PHE A 47 6.45 -12.87 -1.06
CA PHE A 47 7.72 -13.57 -1.31
C PHE A 47 8.90 -12.92 -0.58
N LEU A 48 8.94 -11.59 -0.46
CA LEU A 48 9.95 -10.91 0.36
C LEU A 48 9.80 -11.23 1.85
N ALA A 49 8.57 -11.27 2.35
CA ALA A 49 8.27 -11.57 3.75
C ALA A 49 8.74 -12.97 4.18
N MET A 50 8.79 -13.95 3.26
CA MET A 50 9.31 -15.30 3.54
C MET A 50 10.81 -15.31 3.89
N HIS A 51 11.55 -14.25 3.57
CA HIS A 51 12.99 -14.15 3.76
C HIS A 51 13.41 -12.96 4.64
N TYR A 52 12.48 -12.11 5.05
CA TYR A 52 12.73 -10.92 5.86
C TYR A 52 12.65 -11.22 7.35
N THR A 53 13.48 -10.55 8.16
CA THR A 53 13.42 -10.60 9.62
C THR A 53 13.15 -9.22 10.21
N SER A 54 12.11 -9.12 11.05
CA SER A 54 11.68 -7.86 11.69
C SER A 54 12.37 -7.63 13.04
N ASP A 55 13.70 -7.70 13.06
CA ASP A 55 14.55 -7.40 14.21
C ASP A 55 15.64 -6.40 13.81
N ILE A 56 15.85 -5.32 14.59
CA ILE A 56 16.78 -4.23 14.22
C ILE A 56 18.21 -4.69 13.94
N SER A 57 18.65 -5.80 14.55
CA SER A 57 20.00 -6.33 14.36
C SER A 57 20.16 -7.07 13.03
N THR A 58 19.05 -7.54 12.45
CA THR A 58 19.05 -8.39 11.25
C THR A 58 18.19 -7.85 10.09
N ALA A 59 17.38 -6.81 10.28
CA ALA A 59 16.47 -6.31 9.25
C ALA A 59 17.20 -5.83 7.99
N PHE A 60 18.26 -5.02 8.17
CA PHE A 60 19.06 -4.56 7.03
C PHE A 60 19.80 -5.71 6.33
N SER A 61 20.39 -6.63 7.11
CA SER A 61 21.14 -7.76 6.55
C SER A 61 20.22 -8.79 5.89
N SER A 62 18.99 -9.00 6.37
CA SER A 62 18.00 -9.88 5.72
C SER A 62 17.57 -9.33 4.36
N VAL A 63 17.38 -8.01 4.21
CA VAL A 63 17.13 -7.39 2.90
C VAL A 63 18.35 -7.52 1.98
N ALA A 64 19.56 -7.39 2.51
CA ALA A 64 20.78 -7.62 1.73
C ALA A 64 20.90 -9.09 1.27
N HIS A 65 20.60 -10.05 2.15
CA HIS A 65 20.53 -11.48 1.86
C HIS A 65 19.50 -11.79 0.76
N ILE A 66 18.29 -11.21 0.84
CA ILE A 66 17.29 -11.34 -0.23
C ILE A 66 17.87 -10.92 -1.59
N CYS A 67 18.58 -9.79 -1.65
CA CYS A 67 19.12 -9.30 -2.91
C CYS A 67 20.31 -10.11 -3.43
N ARG A 68 21.09 -10.75 -2.56
CA ARG A 68 22.38 -11.37 -2.94
C ARG A 68 22.30 -12.89 -3.05
N ASP A 69 21.52 -13.52 -2.19
CA ASP A 69 21.62 -14.97 -1.95
C ASP A 69 20.31 -15.70 -2.31
N VAL A 70 19.16 -15.01 -2.31
CA VAL A 70 17.88 -15.59 -2.73
C VAL A 70 17.76 -15.56 -4.26
N ASN A 71 17.41 -16.70 -4.86
CA ASN A 71 17.17 -16.81 -6.31
C ASN A 71 16.14 -15.79 -6.79
N TYR A 72 16.53 -14.92 -7.72
CA TYR A 72 15.73 -13.80 -8.21
C TYR A 72 15.24 -12.81 -7.13
N GLY A 73 15.78 -12.88 -5.90
CA GLY A 73 15.36 -12.00 -4.81
C GLY A 73 15.66 -10.52 -5.10
N TRP A 74 16.76 -10.22 -5.80
CA TRP A 74 17.04 -8.86 -6.30
C TRP A 74 15.93 -8.34 -7.22
N LEU A 75 15.38 -9.20 -8.09
CA LEU A 75 14.34 -8.81 -9.04
C LEU A 75 13.04 -8.55 -8.28
N ILE A 76 12.63 -9.48 -7.42
CA ILE A 76 11.42 -9.33 -6.59
C ILE A 76 11.50 -8.08 -5.73
N ARG A 77 12.63 -7.83 -5.08
CA ARG A 77 12.86 -6.64 -4.24
C ARG A 77 12.76 -5.36 -5.07
N ASN A 78 13.36 -5.32 -6.25
CA ASN A 78 13.29 -4.14 -7.12
C ASN A 78 11.90 -3.93 -7.70
N MET A 79 11.18 -5.00 -8.06
CA MET A 79 9.78 -4.92 -8.47
C MET A 79 8.90 -4.37 -7.36
N HIS A 80 9.05 -4.84 -6.11
CA HIS A 80 8.27 -4.35 -4.98
C HIS A 80 8.56 -2.88 -4.66
N ALA A 81 9.83 -2.48 -4.68
CA ALA A 81 10.24 -1.11 -4.38
C ALA A 81 9.81 -0.11 -5.47
N ASN A 82 10.06 -0.42 -6.74
CA ASN A 82 9.66 0.47 -7.86
C ASN A 82 8.15 0.38 -8.13
N GLY A 83 7.53 -0.78 -7.85
CA GLY A 83 6.10 -0.98 -7.95
C GLY A 83 5.32 -0.07 -7.00
N ALA A 84 5.85 0.21 -5.81
CA ALA A 84 5.27 1.21 -4.91
C ALA A 84 5.25 2.62 -5.54
N SER A 85 6.34 3.06 -6.18
CA SER A 85 6.38 4.33 -6.90
C SER A 85 5.39 4.37 -8.07
N PHE A 86 5.31 3.28 -8.85
CA PHE A 86 4.36 3.17 -9.94
C PHE A 86 2.91 3.21 -9.44
N PHE A 87 2.62 2.61 -8.29
CA PHE A 87 1.32 2.70 -7.62
C PHE A 87 0.94 4.17 -7.38
N PHE A 88 1.84 4.99 -6.82
CA PHE A 88 1.58 6.42 -6.62
C PHE A 88 1.44 7.21 -7.91
N ILE A 89 2.20 6.88 -8.96
CA ILE A 89 2.01 7.49 -10.28
C ILE A 89 0.58 7.20 -10.76
N CYS A 90 0.14 5.94 -10.70
CA CYS A 90 -1.21 5.56 -11.10
C CYS A 90 -2.28 6.24 -10.24
N ILE A 91 -2.09 6.35 -8.92
CA ILE A 91 -3.10 6.92 -8.03
C ILE A 91 -3.27 8.42 -8.28
N TYR A 92 -2.18 9.16 -8.49
CA TYR A 92 -2.25 10.58 -8.80
C TYR A 92 -2.88 10.85 -10.15
N MET A 93 -2.57 10.03 -11.17
CA MET A 93 -3.23 10.14 -12.47
C MET A 93 -4.72 9.78 -12.39
N HIS A 94 -5.08 8.79 -11.58
CA HIS A 94 -6.48 8.39 -11.33
C HIS A 94 -7.28 9.51 -10.65
N ILE A 95 -6.70 10.14 -9.62
CA ILE A 95 -7.29 11.28 -8.91
C ILE A 95 -7.40 12.49 -9.85
N GLY A 96 -6.34 12.80 -10.60
CA GLY A 96 -6.32 13.91 -11.57
C GLY A 96 -7.41 13.78 -12.63
N ARG A 97 -7.60 12.57 -13.18
CA ARG A 97 -8.75 12.25 -14.05
C ARG A 97 -10.07 12.57 -13.33
N GLY A 98 -10.24 12.11 -12.09
CA GLY A 98 -11.47 12.30 -11.34
C GLY A 98 -11.81 13.77 -11.07
N LEU A 99 -10.80 14.60 -10.84
CA LEU A 99 -10.95 16.06 -10.72
C LEU A 99 -11.32 16.69 -12.07
N TYR A 100 -10.59 16.36 -13.14
CA TYR A 100 -10.78 16.97 -14.46
C TYR A 100 -12.16 16.67 -15.06
N TYR A 101 -12.62 15.43 -14.95
CA TYR A 101 -13.92 14.99 -15.51
C TYR A 101 -15.08 15.06 -14.52
N GLY A 102 -14.90 15.67 -13.34
CA GLY A 102 -15.97 15.80 -12.35
C GLY A 102 -16.44 14.47 -11.74
N SER A 103 -15.63 13.41 -11.77
CA SER A 103 -16.01 12.11 -11.22
C SER A 103 -16.19 12.12 -9.69
N TYR A 104 -15.67 13.15 -9.00
CA TYR A 104 -15.93 13.37 -7.57
C TYR A 104 -17.41 13.61 -7.24
N LEU A 105 -18.25 13.89 -8.23
CA LEU A 105 -19.71 13.97 -8.06
C LEU A 105 -20.33 12.62 -7.64
N TYR A 106 -19.67 11.49 -7.93
CA TYR A 106 -19.98 10.20 -7.34
C TYR A 106 -19.42 10.13 -5.91
N LYS A 107 -20.10 10.83 -4.98
CA LYS A 107 -19.60 11.13 -3.63
C LYS A 107 -19.13 9.91 -2.85
N GLU A 108 -19.90 8.81 -2.87
CA GLU A 108 -19.53 7.60 -2.14
C GLU A 108 -18.25 6.96 -2.70
N THR A 109 -18.19 6.74 -4.02
CA THR A 109 -17.00 6.24 -4.71
C THR A 109 -15.80 7.14 -4.47
N TRP A 110 -15.98 8.46 -4.53
CA TRP A 110 -14.93 9.45 -4.28
C TRP A 110 -14.40 9.39 -2.84
N ASN A 111 -15.28 9.37 -1.85
CA ASN A 111 -14.91 9.29 -0.44
C ASN A 111 -14.17 7.98 -0.12
N ILE A 112 -14.61 6.85 -0.67
CA ILE A 112 -13.89 5.58 -0.57
C ILE A 112 -12.51 5.70 -1.24
N GLY A 113 -12.41 6.38 -2.38
CA GLY A 113 -11.14 6.67 -3.05
C GLY A 113 -10.17 7.48 -2.17
N VAL A 114 -10.65 8.44 -1.39
CA VAL A 114 -9.82 9.17 -0.41
C VAL A 114 -9.32 8.24 0.70
N VAL A 115 -10.19 7.35 1.21
CA VAL A 115 -9.79 6.34 2.20
C VAL A 115 -8.71 5.41 1.63
N LEU A 116 -8.86 4.95 0.38
CA LEU A 116 -7.87 4.13 -0.32
C LEU A 116 -6.52 4.85 -0.46
N LEU A 117 -6.53 6.14 -0.82
CA LEU A 117 -5.30 6.94 -0.87
C LEU A 117 -4.58 6.97 0.48
N LEU A 118 -5.31 7.25 1.57
CA LEU A 118 -4.74 7.30 2.92
C LEU A 118 -4.19 5.94 3.37
N LEU A 119 -4.88 4.84 3.06
CA LEU A 119 -4.40 3.49 3.34
C LEU A 119 -3.12 3.16 2.55
N VAL A 120 -3.06 3.50 1.26
CA VAL A 120 -1.86 3.28 0.43
C VAL A 120 -0.69 4.12 0.94
N MET A 121 -0.93 5.38 1.32
CA MET A 121 0.08 6.25 1.95
C MET A 121 0.63 5.65 3.24
N MET A 122 -0.26 5.21 4.15
CA MET A 122 0.16 4.58 5.40
C MET A 122 0.95 3.30 5.14
N THR A 123 0.46 2.43 4.26
CA THR A 123 1.10 1.17 3.88
C THR A 123 2.50 1.40 3.33
N ALA A 124 2.67 2.32 2.38
CA ALA A 124 3.96 2.62 1.78
C ALA A 124 4.94 3.23 2.78
N PHE A 125 4.45 4.12 3.65
CA PHE A 125 5.27 4.71 4.71
C PHE A 125 5.85 3.63 5.65
N VAL A 126 5.00 2.76 6.22
CA VAL A 126 5.50 1.72 7.13
C VAL A 126 6.38 0.69 6.41
N GLY A 127 6.12 0.44 5.11
CA GLY A 127 6.96 -0.42 4.27
C GLY A 127 8.37 0.14 4.03
N TYR A 128 8.49 1.45 3.86
CA TYR A 128 9.77 2.13 3.67
C TYR A 128 10.68 2.07 4.91
N VAL A 129 10.11 1.82 6.09
CA VAL A 129 10.86 1.66 7.34
C VAL A 129 11.56 0.30 7.42
N LEU A 130 10.98 -0.74 6.79
CA LEU A 130 11.39 -2.14 6.96
C LEU A 130 12.85 -2.46 6.57
N PRO A 131 13.46 -1.85 5.54
CA PRO A 131 14.87 -2.07 5.23
C PRO A 131 15.83 -1.58 6.31
N TRP A 132 15.36 -0.77 7.27
CA TRP A 132 16.13 -0.26 8.40
C TRP A 132 17.44 0.46 8.00
N GLY A 133 17.42 1.18 6.87
CA GLY A 133 18.50 2.07 6.46
C GLY A 133 18.45 3.44 7.15
N GLN A 134 19.46 4.29 6.91
CA GLN A 134 19.52 5.63 7.51
C GLN A 134 18.27 6.48 7.22
N MET A 135 17.86 6.56 5.95
CA MET A 135 16.66 7.32 5.57
C MET A 135 15.37 6.69 6.12
N SER A 136 15.32 5.36 6.23
CA SER A 136 14.19 4.64 6.83
C SER A 136 14.01 5.02 8.30
N PHE A 137 15.11 4.98 9.07
CA PHE A 137 15.10 5.29 10.50
C PHE A 137 14.79 6.77 10.76
N TRP A 138 15.54 7.69 10.14
CA TRP A 138 15.35 9.13 10.37
C TRP A 138 14.02 9.62 9.82
N GLY A 139 13.58 9.09 8.68
CA GLY A 139 12.26 9.36 8.14
C GLY A 139 11.15 8.94 9.10
N ALA A 140 11.23 7.73 9.67
CA ALA A 140 10.28 7.26 10.67
C ALA A 140 10.25 8.18 11.90
N THR A 141 11.42 8.53 12.43
CA THR A 141 11.56 9.42 13.60
C THR A 141 10.91 10.78 13.35
N VAL A 142 11.24 11.45 12.25
CA VAL A 142 10.71 12.80 11.96
C VAL A 142 9.21 12.75 11.71
N ILE A 143 8.73 11.85 10.86
CA ILE A 143 7.31 11.82 10.44
C ILE A 143 6.40 11.44 11.59
N THR A 144 6.74 10.40 12.35
CA THR A 144 5.90 9.99 13.50
C THR A 144 5.92 11.03 14.62
N ASN A 145 7.04 11.74 14.82
CA ASN A 145 7.12 12.77 15.85
C ASN A 145 6.30 14.03 15.53
N LEU A 146 5.80 14.20 14.29
CA LEU A 146 4.83 15.27 14.00
C LEU A 146 3.56 15.16 14.85
N LEU A 147 3.20 13.95 15.30
CA LEU A 147 2.06 13.72 16.20
C LEU A 147 2.29 14.29 17.61
N SER A 148 3.53 14.61 17.99
CA SER A 148 3.82 15.27 19.27
C SER A 148 3.21 16.67 19.36
N ALA A 149 2.87 17.29 18.23
CA ALA A 149 2.25 18.61 18.17
C ALA A 149 0.78 18.64 18.64
N PHE A 150 0.14 17.47 18.84
CA PHE A 150 -1.22 17.42 19.38
C PHE A 150 -1.23 17.86 20.86
N PRO A 151 -2.04 18.87 21.24
CA PRO A 151 -2.11 19.34 22.62
C PRO A 151 -2.51 18.23 23.58
N TYR A 152 -1.88 18.22 24.76
CA TYR A 152 -2.10 17.29 25.88
C TYR A 152 -1.75 15.82 25.64
N ILE A 153 -2.06 15.26 24.46
CA ILE A 153 -1.95 13.82 24.17
C ILE A 153 -0.79 13.47 23.23
N GLY A 154 -0.14 14.45 22.61
CA GLY A 154 0.82 14.23 21.51
C GLY A 154 2.02 13.37 21.90
N SER A 155 2.66 13.66 23.03
CA SER A 155 3.83 12.88 23.49
C SER A 155 3.46 11.43 23.81
N THR A 156 2.30 11.21 24.46
CA THR A 156 1.77 9.88 24.74
C THR A 156 1.44 9.11 23.46
N LEU A 157 0.86 9.77 22.45
CA LEU A 157 0.53 9.16 21.17
C LEU A 157 1.80 8.68 20.44
N VAL A 158 2.85 9.52 20.40
CA VAL A 158 4.12 9.18 19.77
C VAL A 158 4.78 7.98 20.45
N GLN A 159 4.93 8.03 21.79
CA GLN A 159 5.53 6.92 22.54
C GLN A 159 4.73 5.63 22.43
N TRP A 160 3.39 5.73 22.35
CA TRP A 160 2.53 4.57 22.12
C TRP A 160 2.77 3.96 20.74
N ILE A 161 2.87 4.77 19.68
CA ILE A 161 3.20 4.31 18.32
C ILE A 161 4.58 3.67 18.28
N TRP A 162 5.57 4.24 18.96
CA TRP A 162 6.93 3.70 19.00
C TRP A 162 7.01 2.42 19.83
N GLY A 163 6.24 2.33 20.91
CA GLY A 163 6.38 1.27 21.89
C GLY A 163 7.58 1.48 22.82
N GLY A 164 8.00 2.72 23.00
CA GLY A 164 9.20 3.10 23.72
C GLY A 164 9.46 4.60 23.63
N PHE A 165 10.68 5.02 23.99
CA PHE A 165 11.09 6.43 23.99
C PHE A 165 11.62 6.91 22.63
N SER A 166 11.88 6.00 21.70
CA SER A 166 12.36 6.28 20.35
C SER A 166 11.90 5.19 19.38
N ILE A 167 12.08 5.43 18.08
CA ILE A 167 12.00 4.38 17.06
C ILE A 167 13.04 3.30 17.39
N ASP A 168 12.59 2.06 17.59
CA ASP A 168 13.45 0.93 17.97
C ASP A 168 12.79 -0.41 17.56
N ASN A 169 13.29 -1.55 18.07
CA ASN A 169 12.82 -2.89 17.71
C ASN A 169 11.31 -3.08 17.83
N ALA A 170 10.72 -2.60 18.93
CA ALA A 170 9.28 -2.66 19.13
C ALA A 170 8.51 -1.95 18.01
N THR A 171 9.06 -0.86 17.46
CA THR A 171 8.48 -0.12 16.33
C THR A 171 8.63 -0.88 15.01
N LEU A 172 9.79 -1.48 14.77
CA LEU A 172 10.04 -2.21 13.54
C LEU A 172 9.12 -3.43 13.40
N THR A 173 8.99 -4.23 14.46
CA THR A 173 8.16 -5.44 14.44
C THR A 173 6.68 -5.12 14.21
N ARG A 174 6.14 -4.08 14.85
CA ARG A 174 4.74 -3.66 14.62
C ARG A 174 4.55 -3.05 13.23
N PHE A 175 5.52 -2.29 12.70
CA PHE A 175 5.42 -1.72 11.36
C PHE A 175 5.42 -2.82 10.30
N PHE A 176 6.19 -3.89 10.50
CA PHE A 176 6.09 -5.08 9.65
C PHE A 176 4.67 -5.68 9.70
N ALA A 177 4.11 -5.89 10.89
CA ALA A 177 2.75 -6.42 11.03
C ALA A 177 1.68 -5.53 10.35
N PHE A 178 1.75 -4.22 10.54
CA PHE A 178 0.84 -3.28 9.89
C PHE A 178 1.05 -3.22 8.36
N HIS A 179 2.30 -3.22 7.90
CA HIS A 179 2.62 -3.24 6.47
C HIS A 179 2.11 -4.51 5.80
N PHE A 180 2.12 -5.64 6.49
CA PHE A 180 1.55 -6.89 6.01
C PHE A 180 0.01 -6.84 5.99
N LEU A 181 -0.63 -6.27 7.02
CA LEU A 181 -2.08 -6.23 7.16
C LEU A 181 -2.77 -5.29 6.16
N PHE A 182 -2.29 -4.04 6.03
CA PHE A 182 -2.99 -3.00 5.29
C PHE A 182 -3.23 -3.29 3.80
N PRO A 183 -2.34 -3.95 3.05
CA PRO A 183 -2.62 -4.38 1.67
C PRO A 183 -3.90 -5.21 1.53
N PHE A 184 -4.22 -6.07 2.50
CA PHE A 184 -5.46 -6.86 2.49
C PHE A 184 -6.69 -6.01 2.81
N VAL A 185 -6.53 -5.02 3.70
CA VAL A 185 -7.58 -4.02 3.96
C VAL A 185 -7.83 -3.19 2.70
N ILE A 186 -6.79 -2.77 1.98
CA ILE A 186 -6.89 -2.07 0.69
C ILE A 186 -7.62 -2.94 -0.33
N ALA A 187 -7.34 -4.24 -0.41
CA ALA A 187 -8.05 -5.16 -1.29
C ALA A 187 -9.55 -5.23 -0.97
N ALA A 188 -9.91 -5.32 0.31
CA ALA A 188 -11.30 -5.33 0.74
C ALA A 188 -12.01 -3.99 0.42
N VAL A 189 -11.39 -2.85 0.71
CA VAL A 189 -11.96 -1.53 0.43
C VAL A 189 -12.06 -1.28 -1.08
N THR A 190 -11.16 -1.84 -1.90
CA THR A 190 -11.25 -1.80 -3.37
C THR A 190 -12.50 -2.54 -3.90
N VAL A 191 -13.01 -3.56 -3.20
CA VAL A 191 -14.26 -4.24 -3.59
C VAL A 191 -15.49 -3.38 -3.27
N VAL A 192 -15.38 -2.51 -2.25
CA VAL A 192 -16.44 -1.55 -1.90
C VAL A 192 -16.43 -0.34 -2.84
N HIS A 193 -15.24 0.04 -3.33
CA HIS A 193 -15.01 1.14 -4.26
C HIS A 193 -15.55 0.88 -5.66
#